data_AF-A0A499VQH1-F1
#
_entry.id   AF-A0A499VQH1-F1
#
_cell.length_a   1.000
_cell.length_b   1.000
_cell.length_c   1.000
_cell.angle_alpha   90.00
_cell.angle_beta   90.00
_cell.angle_gamma   90.00
#
_symmetry.space_group_name_H-M   'P 1'
#
loop_
_entity.id
_entity.type
_entity.pdbx_description
1 polymer ?
#
loop_
_entity_poly.entity_id
_entity_poly.type
_entity_poly.pdbx_seq_one_letter_code
_entity_poly.pdbx_strand_id
1 'polypeptide(L)'
;MARRPLPRILSNGSAQLARSRELARTAADSATDVLHPLITITRGLRRLAAAGRRRWADTPKDRRGPLLFLLSSVILVVALAPYGPLLAAVALMAAAAWMGRDPGAKRPAGPDESQTKRLRSLYEALVPYFSTAEDPAPLYAHGGEWEEAFPAYDFDGTGRISRLLIRYPAYFTDGEAESRARIEQLLHAKSGRGREYHFTWDEEGNELTVTVLGPLPTDIAAQRFVTAPGETVLGFTDPTGVQRTLP
;
A
#
# COMPACT_ATOMS: atom_id res chain seq x y z
N MET A 1 -55.48 11.41 85.54
CA MET A 1 -54.00 11.42 85.39
C MET A 1 -53.54 10.03 84.96
N ALA A 2 -52.44 9.98 84.22
CA ALA A 2 -52.09 9.00 83.19
C ALA A 2 -51.94 7.53 83.62
N ARG A 3 -52.39 6.62 82.74
CA ARG A 3 -52.08 5.18 82.72
C ARG A 3 -50.71 4.98 82.05
N ARG A 4 -49.82 4.19 82.66
CA ARG A 4 -48.57 3.70 82.05
C ARG A 4 -48.51 2.17 82.19
N PRO A 5 -48.57 1.38 81.09
CA PRO A 5 -48.25 -0.03 81.12
C PRO A 5 -46.78 -0.30 80.75
N LEU A 6 -46.23 -1.35 81.39
CA LEU A 6 -44.88 -1.89 81.25
C LEU A 6 -44.63 -2.49 79.85
N PRO A 7 -43.36 -2.51 79.37
CA PRO A 7 -43.03 -3.07 78.06
C PRO A 7 -42.97 -4.59 78.10
N ARG A 8 -43.72 -5.22 77.19
CA ARG A 8 -43.69 -6.67 76.95
C ARG A 8 -42.87 -6.92 75.69
N ILE A 9 -41.60 -7.25 75.87
CA ILE A 9 -40.73 -7.72 74.78
C ILE A 9 -40.62 -9.25 74.92
N LEU A 10 -40.76 -9.91 73.76
CA LEU A 10 -40.51 -11.33 73.42
C LEU A 10 -41.74 -12.00 72.80
N SER A 11 -42.03 -11.65 71.54
CA SER A 11 -42.84 -12.45 70.61
C SER A 11 -42.33 -12.32 69.17
N ASN A 12 -41.01 -12.36 68.96
CA ASN A 12 -40.39 -12.24 67.63
C ASN A 12 -40.15 -13.59 66.91
N GLY A 13 -40.44 -14.73 67.55
CA GLY A 13 -40.17 -16.05 66.97
C GLY A 13 -41.16 -16.54 65.91
N SER A 14 -42.46 -16.24 66.07
CA SER A 14 -43.51 -16.71 65.13
C SER A 14 -43.62 -15.85 63.87
N ALA A 15 -43.23 -14.57 63.95
CA ALA A 15 -43.26 -13.66 62.80
C ALA A 15 -42.18 -13.98 61.76
N GLN A 16 -41.01 -14.49 62.17
CA GLN A 16 -39.96 -14.93 61.23
C GLN A 16 -40.31 -16.25 60.54
N LEU A 17 -40.98 -17.18 61.23
CA LEU A 17 -41.39 -18.47 60.65
C LEU A 17 -42.58 -18.34 59.69
N ALA A 18 -43.52 -17.42 59.94
CA ALA A 18 -44.57 -17.10 58.98
C ALA A 18 -43.98 -16.43 57.71
N ARG A 19 -43.07 -15.47 57.90
CA ARG A 19 -42.42 -14.73 56.81
C ARG A 19 -41.47 -15.61 55.97
N SER A 20 -40.78 -16.58 56.57
CA SER A 20 -39.94 -17.54 55.83
C SER A 20 -40.77 -18.55 55.03
N ARG A 21 -41.94 -18.96 55.54
CA ARG A 21 -42.85 -19.88 54.84
C ARG A 21 -43.61 -19.21 53.70
N GLU A 22 -43.87 -17.91 53.82
CA GLU A 22 -44.46 -17.09 52.76
C GLU A 22 -43.43 -16.83 51.65
N LEU A 23 -42.18 -16.47 51.99
CA LEU A 23 -41.07 -16.34 51.04
C LEU A 23 -40.72 -17.66 50.33
N ALA A 24 -40.84 -18.80 51.02
CA ALA A 24 -40.65 -20.12 50.40
C ALA A 24 -41.76 -20.45 49.38
N ARG A 25 -42.99 -19.98 49.61
CA ARG A 25 -44.08 -20.11 48.63
C ARG A 25 -43.89 -19.16 47.45
N THR A 26 -43.50 -17.90 47.69
CA THR A 26 -43.24 -16.93 46.60
C THR A 26 -42.03 -17.34 45.75
N ALA A 27 -40.99 -17.93 46.37
CA ALA A 27 -39.84 -18.48 45.66
C ALA A 27 -40.22 -19.73 44.84
N ALA A 28 -41.06 -20.63 45.37
CA ALA A 28 -41.56 -21.78 44.63
C ALA A 28 -42.45 -21.37 43.43
N ASP A 29 -43.30 -20.36 43.58
CA ASP A 29 -44.12 -19.84 42.48
C ASP A 29 -43.27 -19.14 41.41
N SER A 30 -42.27 -18.33 41.83
CA SER A 30 -41.33 -17.67 40.91
C SER A 30 -40.38 -18.64 40.17
N ALA A 31 -39.98 -19.74 40.81
CA ALA A 31 -39.17 -20.79 40.19
C ALA A 31 -39.97 -21.58 39.15
N THR A 32 -41.27 -21.73 39.36
CA THR A 32 -42.16 -22.40 38.40
C THR A 32 -42.33 -21.56 37.14
N ASP A 33 -42.37 -20.23 37.25
CA ASP A 33 -42.48 -19.30 36.12
C ASP A 33 -41.18 -19.12 35.31
N VAL A 34 -40.00 -19.23 35.93
CA VAL A 34 -38.72 -19.21 35.18
C VAL A 34 -38.45 -20.55 34.49
N LEU A 35 -38.94 -21.65 35.05
CA LEU A 35 -38.81 -22.98 34.46
C LEU A 35 -39.86 -23.24 33.38
N HIS A 36 -41.03 -22.59 33.40
CA HIS A 36 -42.08 -22.82 32.41
C HIS A 36 -41.64 -22.51 30.96
N PRO A 37 -40.92 -21.41 30.67
CA PRO A 37 -40.34 -21.13 29.35
C PRO A 37 -39.33 -22.21 28.95
N LEU A 38 -38.45 -22.63 29.86
CA LEU A 38 -37.45 -23.67 29.59
C LEU A 38 -38.10 -25.03 29.34
N ILE A 39 -39.14 -25.39 30.08
CA ILE A 39 -39.93 -26.62 29.89
C ILE A 39 -40.66 -26.55 28.54
N THR A 40 -41.19 -25.39 28.16
CA THR A 40 -41.88 -25.19 26.89
C THR A 40 -40.90 -25.30 25.72
N ILE A 41 -39.73 -24.66 25.81
CA ILE A 41 -38.65 -24.72 24.82
C ILE A 41 -38.14 -26.16 24.68
N THR A 42 -37.83 -26.84 25.79
CA THR A 42 -37.35 -28.24 25.75
C THR A 42 -38.39 -29.20 25.20
N ARG A 43 -39.68 -29.00 25.50
CA ARG A 43 -40.78 -29.80 24.95
C ARG A 43 -40.97 -29.56 23.45
N GLY A 44 -40.84 -28.31 22.99
CA GLY A 44 -40.80 -27.94 21.58
C GLY A 44 -39.62 -28.59 20.84
N LEU A 45 -38.41 -28.48 21.43
CA LEU A 45 -37.19 -29.07 20.89
C LEU A 45 -37.28 -30.59 20.81
N ARG A 46 -37.87 -31.25 21.82
CA ARG A 46 -38.11 -32.70 21.83
C ARG A 46 -39.08 -33.15 20.74
N ARG A 47 -40.13 -32.37 20.47
CA ARG A 47 -41.08 -32.63 19.37
C ARG A 47 -40.41 -32.46 18.01
N LEU A 48 -39.62 -31.42 17.82
CA LEU A 48 -38.85 -31.19 16.59
C LEU A 48 -37.79 -32.27 16.37
N ALA A 49 -37.07 -32.68 17.41
CA ALA A 49 -36.10 -33.77 17.34
C ALA A 49 -36.76 -35.13 17.05
N ALA A 50 -37.98 -35.36 17.56
CA ALA A 50 -38.74 -36.57 17.24
C ALA A 50 -39.24 -36.55 15.79
N ALA A 51 -39.76 -35.43 15.29
CA ALA A 51 -40.18 -35.26 13.90
C ALA A 51 -39.00 -35.37 12.93
N GLY A 52 -37.85 -34.76 13.27
CA GLY A 52 -36.60 -34.86 12.52
C GLY A 52 -36.08 -36.30 12.46
N ARG A 53 -36.09 -37.03 13.58
CA ARG A 53 -35.70 -38.45 13.59
C ARG A 53 -36.61 -39.34 12.74
N ARG A 54 -37.93 -39.09 12.76
CA ARG A 54 -38.89 -39.82 11.90
C ARG A 54 -38.63 -39.54 10.43
N ARG A 55 -38.55 -38.26 10.04
CA ARG A 55 -38.20 -37.86 8.66
C ARG A 55 -36.86 -38.43 8.21
N TRP A 56 -35.86 -38.47 9.09
CA TRP A 56 -34.55 -39.04 8.79
C TRP A 56 -34.59 -40.55 8.59
N ALA A 57 -35.36 -41.27 9.41
CA ALA A 57 -35.59 -42.71 9.26
C ALA A 57 -36.30 -43.04 7.94
N ASP A 58 -37.29 -42.23 7.56
CA ASP A 58 -38.06 -42.35 6.32
C ASP A 58 -37.28 -41.89 5.06
N THR A 59 -36.12 -41.23 5.23
CA THR A 59 -35.31 -40.75 4.10
C THR A 59 -34.48 -41.91 3.50
N PRO A 60 -34.59 -42.18 2.18
CA PRO A 60 -33.79 -43.19 1.48
C PRO A 60 -32.29 -42.94 1.64
N LYS A 61 -31.47 -43.99 1.78
CA LYS A 61 -30.02 -43.88 2.06
C LYS A 61 -29.28 -42.99 1.04
N ASP A 62 -29.68 -43.01 -0.23
CA ASP A 62 -29.05 -42.22 -1.29
C ASP A 62 -29.31 -40.70 -1.17
N ARG A 63 -30.35 -40.28 -0.43
CA ARG A 63 -30.69 -38.86 -0.22
C ARG A 63 -30.17 -38.30 1.11
N ARG A 64 -29.59 -39.13 1.97
CA ARG A 64 -29.06 -38.71 3.28
C ARG A 64 -27.81 -37.83 3.17
N GLY A 65 -26.92 -38.14 2.22
CA GLY A 65 -25.71 -37.35 1.94
C GLY A 65 -26.02 -35.90 1.52
N PRO A 66 -26.82 -35.69 0.46
CA PRO A 66 -27.23 -34.35 0.03
C PRO A 66 -27.96 -33.56 1.12
N LEU A 67 -28.79 -34.22 1.95
CA LEU A 67 -29.53 -33.57 3.02
C LEU A 67 -28.60 -33.09 4.16
N LEU A 68 -27.61 -33.90 4.53
CA LEU A 68 -26.57 -33.51 5.51
C LEU A 68 -25.73 -32.36 4.99
N PHE A 69 -25.37 -32.38 3.72
CA PHE A 69 -24.65 -31.28 3.08
C PHE A 69 -25.46 -29.99 3.11
N LEU A 70 -26.75 -30.05 2.76
CA LEU A 70 -27.67 -28.90 2.85
C LEU A 70 -27.79 -28.36 4.28
N LEU A 71 -27.99 -29.23 5.27
CA LEU A 71 -28.10 -28.82 6.67
C LEU A 71 -26.79 -28.17 7.16
N SER A 72 -25.65 -28.77 6.81
CA SER A 72 -24.33 -28.24 7.14
C SER A 72 -24.08 -26.88 6.48
N SER A 73 -24.52 -26.72 5.23
CA SER A 73 -24.45 -25.46 4.49
C SER A 73 -25.31 -24.37 5.13
N VAL A 74 -26.54 -24.67 5.55
CA VAL A 74 -27.40 -23.72 6.27
C VAL A 74 -26.78 -23.31 7.60
N ILE A 75 -26.24 -24.26 8.38
CA ILE A 75 -25.54 -23.98 9.64
C ILE A 75 -24.33 -23.08 9.38
N LEU A 76 -23.55 -23.38 8.34
CA LEU A 76 -22.38 -22.59 7.95
C LEU A 76 -22.79 -21.15 7.58
N VAL A 77 -23.85 -20.96 6.78
CA VAL A 77 -24.35 -19.63 6.40
C VAL A 77 -24.81 -18.84 7.63
N VAL A 78 -25.57 -19.46 8.55
CA VAL A 78 -26.02 -18.80 9.78
C VAL A 78 -24.84 -18.44 10.68
N ALA A 79 -23.84 -19.31 10.76
CA ALA A 79 -22.61 -19.08 11.53
C ALA A 79 -21.74 -17.97 10.93
N LEU A 80 -21.67 -17.85 9.58
CA LEU A 80 -20.89 -16.83 8.89
C LEU A 80 -21.62 -15.49 8.74
N ALA A 81 -22.95 -15.46 8.77
CA ALA A 81 -23.77 -14.25 8.66
C ALA A 81 -23.31 -13.08 9.57
N PRO A 82 -23.01 -13.28 10.87
CA PRO A 82 -22.53 -12.18 11.72
C PRO A 82 -21.13 -11.68 11.35
N TYR A 83 -20.33 -12.50 10.66
CA TYR A 83 -18.97 -12.15 10.22
C TYR A 83 -18.90 -11.60 8.80
N GLY A 84 -20.05 -11.46 8.11
CA GLY A 84 -20.12 -10.92 6.75
C GLY A 84 -19.36 -9.61 6.55
N PRO A 85 -19.56 -8.58 7.40
CA PRO A 85 -18.81 -7.33 7.31
C PRO A 85 -17.30 -7.50 7.47
N LEU A 86 -16.86 -8.39 8.38
CA LEU A 86 -15.44 -8.66 8.63
C LEU A 86 -14.81 -9.41 7.45
N LEU A 87 -15.49 -10.42 6.91
CA LEU A 87 -15.05 -11.13 5.71
C LEU A 87 -15.00 -10.19 4.49
N ALA A 88 -15.96 -9.28 4.35
CA ALA A 88 -15.94 -8.27 3.30
C ALA A 88 -14.75 -7.32 3.44
N ALA A 89 -14.44 -6.87 4.66
CA ALA A 89 -13.27 -6.03 4.92
C ALA A 89 -11.94 -6.77 4.62
N VAL A 90 -11.82 -8.04 5.02
CA VAL A 90 -10.64 -8.88 4.71
C VAL A 90 -10.51 -9.10 3.20
N ALA A 91 -11.61 -9.39 2.50
CA ALA A 91 -11.61 -9.55 1.05
C ALA A 91 -11.23 -8.24 0.33
N LEU A 92 -11.75 -7.09 0.78
CA LEU A 92 -11.39 -5.78 0.26
C LEU A 92 -9.90 -5.49 0.49
N MET A 93 -9.36 -5.75 1.69
CA MET A 93 -7.94 -5.58 1.96
C MET A 93 -7.08 -6.50 1.10
N ALA A 94 -7.49 -7.76 0.91
CA ALA A 94 -6.79 -8.70 0.03
C ALA A 94 -6.80 -8.23 -1.43
N ALA A 95 -7.95 -7.75 -1.92
CA ALA A 95 -8.08 -7.18 -3.27
C ALA A 95 -7.25 -5.91 -3.44
N ALA A 96 -7.25 -5.02 -2.44
CA ALA A 96 -6.44 -3.80 -2.43
C ALA A 96 -4.94 -4.13 -2.40
N ALA A 97 -4.52 -5.13 -1.61
CA ALA A 97 -3.14 -5.59 -1.58
C ALA A 97 -2.73 -6.31 -2.87
N TRP A 98 -3.66 -6.97 -3.55
CA TRP A 98 -3.41 -7.60 -4.85
C TRP A 98 -3.33 -6.57 -5.98
N MET A 99 -4.21 -5.57 -5.96
CA MET A 99 -4.20 -4.48 -6.94
C MET A 99 -3.09 -3.46 -6.71
N GLY A 100 -2.72 -3.23 -5.45
CA GLY A 100 -1.63 -2.37 -5.03
C GLY A 100 -0.27 -3.08 -5.05
N ARG A 101 -0.22 -4.39 -5.32
CA ARG A 101 1.02 -5.01 -5.77
C ARG A 101 1.31 -4.43 -7.14
N ASP A 102 2.18 -3.42 -7.16
CA ASP A 102 2.97 -3.14 -8.34
C ASP A 102 3.82 -4.39 -8.52
N PRO A 103 3.55 -5.24 -9.54
CA PRO A 103 4.47 -6.28 -9.88
C PRO A 103 5.62 -5.52 -10.52
N GLY A 104 6.52 -4.97 -9.68
CA GLY A 104 7.79 -4.42 -10.11
C GLY A 104 8.34 -5.47 -11.05
N ALA A 105 8.28 -5.15 -12.34
CA ALA A 105 8.52 -6.11 -13.39
C ALA A 105 9.85 -6.74 -13.03
N LYS A 106 9.90 -8.08 -12.95
CA LYS A 106 11.17 -8.80 -12.96
C LYS A 106 11.81 -8.49 -14.32
N ARG A 107 12.41 -7.31 -14.40
CA ARG A 107 13.22 -6.87 -15.53
C ARG A 107 14.38 -7.86 -15.55
N PRO A 108 14.74 -8.42 -16.72
CA PRO A 108 15.95 -9.22 -16.82
C PRO A 108 17.08 -8.47 -16.12
N ALA A 109 17.93 -9.20 -15.39
CA ALA A 109 18.92 -8.63 -14.48
C ALA A 109 20.03 -7.80 -15.17
N GLY A 110 19.87 -7.49 -16.46
CA GLY A 110 20.79 -6.69 -17.23
C GLY A 110 20.08 -5.97 -18.39
N PRO A 111 20.79 -5.04 -19.02
CA PRO A 111 20.30 -4.26 -20.14
C PRO A 111 19.99 -5.17 -21.33
N ASP A 112 18.96 -4.79 -22.10
CA ASP A 112 18.69 -5.39 -23.41
C ASP A 112 19.84 -5.08 -24.40
N GLU A 113 19.96 -5.84 -25.51
CA GLU A 113 21.01 -5.63 -26.51
C GLU A 113 21.06 -4.19 -27.04
N SER A 114 19.90 -3.55 -27.22
CA SER A 114 19.81 -2.16 -27.67
C SER A 114 20.37 -1.17 -26.62
N GLN A 115 20.16 -1.47 -25.34
CA GLN A 115 20.65 -0.70 -24.20
C GLN A 115 22.15 -0.88 -24.03
N THR A 116 22.66 -2.12 -24.12
CA THR A 116 24.09 -2.43 -24.08
C THR A 116 24.85 -1.73 -25.21
N LYS A 117 24.32 -1.75 -26.44
CA LYS A 117 24.92 -1.01 -27.58
C LYS A 117 25.00 0.49 -27.33
N ARG A 118 23.98 1.07 -26.66
CA ARG A 118 23.97 2.49 -26.30
C ARG A 118 25.04 2.80 -25.26
N LEU A 119 25.15 1.99 -24.20
CA LEU A 119 26.19 2.14 -23.17
C LEU A 119 27.58 2.01 -23.78
N ARG A 120 27.81 0.99 -24.61
CA ARG A 120 29.08 0.82 -25.31
C ARG A 120 29.43 2.00 -26.21
N SER A 121 28.45 2.52 -26.96
CA SER A 121 28.67 3.70 -27.82
C SER A 121 28.99 4.97 -27.03
N LEU A 122 28.45 5.09 -25.81
CA LEU A 122 28.74 6.19 -24.89
C LEU A 122 30.14 6.05 -24.30
N TYR A 123 30.50 4.84 -23.85
CA TYR A 123 31.83 4.51 -23.36
C TYR A 123 32.91 4.84 -24.39
N GLU A 124 32.76 4.35 -25.62
CA GLU A 124 33.70 4.63 -26.72
C GLU A 124 33.85 6.13 -27.02
N ALA A 125 32.79 6.92 -26.81
CA ALA A 125 32.84 8.36 -27.01
C ALA A 125 33.60 9.10 -25.89
N LEU A 126 33.71 8.50 -24.70
CA LEU A 126 34.44 9.05 -23.56
C LEU A 126 35.93 8.70 -23.59
N VAL A 127 36.33 7.62 -24.28
CA VAL A 127 37.73 7.17 -24.39
C VAL A 127 38.70 8.31 -24.74
N PRO A 128 38.43 9.20 -25.71
CA PRO A 128 39.37 10.28 -26.05
C PRO A 128 39.60 11.31 -24.94
N TYR A 129 38.72 11.38 -23.93
CA TYR A 129 38.78 12.36 -22.84
C TYR A 129 39.29 11.77 -21.53
N PHE A 130 39.03 10.47 -21.31
CA PHE A 130 39.37 9.76 -20.08
C PHE A 130 40.49 8.73 -20.26
N SER A 131 41.19 8.73 -21.39
CA SER A 131 42.32 7.84 -21.63
C SER A 131 43.61 8.64 -21.80
N THR A 132 44.70 8.14 -21.24
CA THR A 132 46.06 8.66 -21.43
C THR A 132 47.01 7.52 -21.80
N ALA A 133 47.98 7.79 -22.66
CA ALA A 133 48.94 6.79 -23.12
C ALA A 133 49.92 6.32 -22.03
N GLU A 134 50.00 7.07 -20.92
CA GLU A 134 50.90 6.78 -19.79
C GLU A 134 50.27 5.83 -18.76
N ASP A 135 48.98 5.56 -18.85
CA ASP A 135 48.27 4.65 -17.95
C ASP A 135 48.48 3.19 -18.39
N PRO A 136 49.11 2.33 -17.55
CA PRO A 136 49.35 0.93 -17.90
C PRO A 136 48.08 0.07 -17.92
N ALA A 137 46.99 0.51 -17.27
CA ALA A 137 45.72 -0.21 -17.20
C ALA A 137 44.54 0.77 -17.22
N PRO A 138 44.31 1.46 -18.36
CA PRO A 138 43.31 2.51 -18.43
C PRO A 138 41.90 1.96 -18.30
N LEU A 139 41.09 2.58 -17.44
CA LEU A 139 39.65 2.31 -17.31
C LEU A 139 38.91 2.53 -18.64
N TYR A 140 39.41 3.46 -19.45
CA TYR A 140 38.89 3.77 -20.77
C TYR A 140 39.88 3.39 -21.87
N ALA A 141 39.52 2.40 -22.68
CA ALA A 141 40.26 1.99 -23.86
C ALA A 141 39.30 1.62 -24.99
N HIS A 142 39.69 1.85 -26.23
CA HIS A 142 38.89 1.41 -27.38
C HIS A 142 38.73 -0.12 -27.39
N GLY A 143 37.50 -0.59 -27.52
CA GLY A 143 37.18 -2.01 -27.40
C GLY A 143 37.17 -2.56 -25.97
N GLY A 144 37.36 -1.70 -24.96
CA GLY A 144 37.30 -2.07 -23.55
C GLY A 144 35.88 -2.43 -23.07
N GLU A 145 35.83 -2.92 -21.84
CA GLU A 145 34.58 -3.27 -21.15
C GLU A 145 34.01 -2.02 -20.46
N TRP A 146 32.72 -1.76 -20.66
CA TRP A 146 32.07 -0.55 -20.18
C TRP A 146 31.53 -0.71 -18.75
N GLU A 147 31.38 -1.95 -18.28
CA GLU A 147 30.74 -2.34 -17.03
C GLU A 147 31.46 -1.78 -15.80
N GLU A 148 32.79 -1.71 -15.82
CA GLU A 148 33.58 -1.14 -14.72
C GLU A 148 33.48 0.39 -14.68
N ALA A 149 33.38 1.03 -15.85
CA ALA A 149 33.24 2.47 -15.99
C ALA A 149 31.83 2.95 -15.63
N PHE A 150 30.80 2.12 -15.87
CA PHE A 150 29.40 2.41 -15.59
C PHE A 150 28.81 1.45 -14.55
N PRO A 151 29.18 1.60 -13.26
CA PRO A 151 28.77 0.67 -12.21
C PRO A 151 27.27 0.67 -11.93
N ALA A 152 26.55 1.74 -12.26
CA ALA A 152 25.11 1.85 -12.08
C ALA A 152 24.45 2.60 -13.23
N TYR A 153 23.34 2.07 -13.74
CA TYR A 153 22.58 2.66 -14.83
C TYR A 153 21.10 2.27 -14.71
N ASP A 154 20.22 3.19 -15.08
CA ASP A 154 18.79 2.96 -15.19
C ASP A 154 18.28 3.41 -16.55
N PHE A 155 17.28 2.69 -17.04
CA PHE A 155 16.58 3.01 -18.28
C PHE A 155 15.09 3.27 -18.01
N ASP A 156 14.55 4.28 -18.69
CA ASP A 156 13.12 4.57 -18.67
C ASP A 156 12.29 3.52 -19.44
N GLY A 157 10.97 3.72 -19.46
CA GLY A 157 10.02 2.85 -20.17
C GLY A 157 10.23 2.80 -21.69
N THR A 158 11.03 3.71 -22.25
CA THR A 158 11.37 3.76 -23.69
C THR A 158 12.75 3.19 -24.01
N GLY A 159 13.48 2.71 -23.00
CA GLY A 159 14.83 2.17 -23.16
C GLY A 159 15.92 3.23 -23.31
N ARG A 160 15.65 4.49 -22.92
CA ARG A 160 16.66 5.56 -22.85
C ARG A 160 17.21 5.67 -21.44
N ILE A 161 18.45 6.14 -21.33
CA ILE A 161 19.14 6.34 -20.04
C ILE A 161 18.35 7.37 -19.23
N SER A 162 17.92 7.00 -18.02
CA SER A 162 17.29 7.90 -17.05
C SER A 162 18.24 8.28 -15.93
N ARG A 163 19.15 7.38 -15.56
CA ARG A 163 20.24 7.62 -14.61
C ARG A 163 21.48 6.87 -15.07
N LEU A 164 22.65 7.46 -14.94
CA LEU A 164 23.92 6.82 -15.25
C LEU A 164 24.98 7.32 -14.26
N LEU A 165 25.68 6.39 -13.61
CA LEU A 165 26.86 6.67 -12.81
C LEU A 165 28.09 6.36 -13.66
N ILE A 166 28.98 7.33 -13.78
CA ILE A 166 30.20 7.25 -14.58
C ILE A 166 31.40 7.41 -13.65
N ARG A 167 32.31 6.44 -13.64
CA ARG A 167 33.60 6.59 -12.97
C ARG A 167 34.60 7.19 -13.93
N TYR A 168 35.25 8.27 -13.54
CA TYR A 168 36.33 8.86 -14.33
C TYR A 168 37.69 8.60 -13.67
N PRO A 169 38.79 8.61 -14.43
CA PRO A 169 40.12 8.40 -13.87
C PRO A 169 40.56 9.59 -13.01
N ALA A 170 41.36 9.33 -11.98
CA ALA A 170 41.84 10.37 -11.05
C ALA A 170 42.76 11.44 -11.69
N TYR A 171 43.27 11.20 -12.90
CA TYR A 171 44.05 12.18 -13.66
C TYR A 171 43.19 13.10 -14.52
N PHE A 172 41.88 12.86 -14.62
CA PHE A 172 40.99 13.78 -15.31
C PHE A 172 40.90 15.09 -14.52
N THR A 173 41.03 16.22 -15.22
CA THR A 173 41.02 17.55 -14.59
C THR A 173 39.59 18.01 -14.31
N ASP A 174 38.90 17.30 -13.41
CA ASP A 174 37.56 17.67 -13.00
C ASP A 174 37.52 19.07 -12.37
N GLY A 175 38.55 19.55 -11.67
CA GLY A 175 38.60 20.93 -11.16
C GLY A 175 38.51 22.03 -12.22
N GLU A 176 38.67 21.71 -13.51
CA GLU A 176 38.59 22.67 -14.61
C GLU A 176 37.17 22.71 -15.21
N ALA A 177 36.53 23.88 -15.15
CA ALA A 177 35.17 24.06 -15.65
C ALA A 177 35.04 23.74 -17.15
N GLU A 178 36.05 24.02 -17.96
CA GLU A 178 36.06 23.67 -19.38
C GLU A 178 36.07 22.15 -19.61
N SER A 179 36.83 21.41 -18.80
CA SER A 179 36.92 19.95 -18.88
C SER A 179 35.56 19.32 -18.53
N ARG A 180 34.91 19.79 -17.46
CA ARG A 180 33.53 19.37 -17.12
C ARG A 180 32.55 19.68 -18.26
N ALA A 181 32.57 20.90 -18.77
CA ALA A 181 31.65 21.34 -19.82
C ALA A 181 31.77 20.50 -21.10
N ARG A 182 32.98 20.09 -21.49
CA ARG A 182 33.19 19.20 -22.65
C ARG A 182 32.54 17.83 -22.44
N ILE A 183 32.69 17.24 -21.25
CA ILE A 183 32.07 15.96 -20.91
C ILE A 183 30.54 16.09 -20.88
N GLU A 184 30.01 17.10 -20.20
CA GLU A 184 28.57 17.34 -20.12
C GLU A 184 27.94 17.55 -21.51
N GLN A 185 28.59 18.32 -22.37
CA GLN A 185 28.16 18.52 -23.76
C GLN A 185 28.15 17.22 -24.57
N LEU A 186 29.19 16.40 -24.42
CA LEU A 186 29.28 15.09 -25.06
C LEU A 186 28.14 14.17 -24.59
N LEU A 187 27.93 14.07 -23.27
CA LEU A 187 26.90 13.23 -22.66
C LEU A 187 25.50 13.67 -23.09
N HIS A 188 25.26 14.99 -23.13
CA HIS A 188 24.02 15.56 -23.62
C HIS A 188 23.78 15.19 -25.11
N ALA A 189 24.81 15.29 -25.95
CA ALA A 189 24.72 14.94 -27.36
C ALA A 189 24.46 13.44 -27.60
N LYS A 190 25.07 12.56 -26.79
CA LYS A 190 24.98 11.10 -26.97
C LYS A 190 23.75 10.47 -26.29
N SER A 191 23.22 11.09 -25.23
CA SER A 191 22.05 10.56 -24.50
C SER A 191 20.71 10.87 -25.20
N GLY A 192 20.72 11.81 -26.16
CA GLY A 192 19.60 12.13 -27.04
C GLY A 192 18.99 13.49 -26.75
N ARG A 193 18.44 14.13 -27.80
CA ARG A 193 17.84 15.47 -27.74
C ARG A 193 16.46 15.47 -27.09
N GLY A 194 16.06 16.63 -26.55
CA GLY A 194 14.71 16.87 -26.02
C GLY A 194 14.51 16.47 -24.55
N ARG A 195 15.60 16.34 -23.78
CA ARG A 195 15.58 16.09 -22.33
C ARG A 195 16.59 17.00 -21.66
N GLU A 196 16.29 17.37 -20.43
CA GLU A 196 17.23 18.06 -19.56
C GLU A 196 17.92 17.05 -18.66
N TYR A 197 19.24 17.15 -18.58
CA TYR A 197 20.08 16.28 -17.76
C TYR A 197 20.70 17.13 -16.66
N HIS A 198 20.64 16.61 -15.43
CA HIS A 198 21.35 17.13 -14.29
C HIS A 198 22.65 16.33 -14.12
N PHE A 199 23.76 17.04 -14.02
CA PHE A 199 25.10 16.48 -13.82
C PHE A 199 25.55 16.77 -12.39
N THR A 200 25.99 15.74 -11.68
CA THR A 200 26.50 15.85 -10.32
C THR A 200 27.89 15.23 -10.27
N TRP A 201 28.89 16.07 -10.10
CA TRP A 201 30.29 15.68 -9.98
C TRP A 201 30.62 15.43 -8.51
N ASP A 202 31.12 14.23 -8.22
CA ASP A 202 31.75 13.85 -6.95
C ASP A 202 33.25 13.76 -7.19
N GLU A 203 33.93 14.88 -6.90
CA GLU A 203 35.37 15.06 -7.07
C GLU A 203 36.19 14.14 -6.15
N GLU A 204 35.67 13.82 -4.96
CA GLU A 204 36.35 12.94 -4.00
C GLU A 204 36.27 11.48 -4.46
N GLY A 205 35.10 11.08 -5.00
CA GLY A 205 34.86 9.73 -5.52
C GLY A 205 35.38 9.48 -6.93
N ASN A 206 35.73 10.52 -7.67
CA ASN A 206 35.90 10.49 -9.13
C ASN A 206 34.67 9.92 -9.87
N GLU A 207 33.49 10.35 -9.43
CA GLU A 207 32.21 9.86 -9.98
C GLU A 207 31.36 11.01 -10.55
N LEU A 208 30.78 10.79 -11.73
CA LEU A 208 29.82 11.68 -12.35
C LEU A 208 28.46 10.99 -12.42
N THR A 209 27.48 11.52 -11.71
CA THR A 209 26.09 11.08 -11.81
C THR A 209 25.34 11.94 -12.83
N VAL A 210 24.80 11.29 -13.86
CA VAL A 210 23.89 11.89 -14.85
C VAL A 210 22.47 11.45 -14.52
N THR A 211 21.57 12.39 -14.30
CA THR A 211 20.14 12.10 -14.03
C THR A 211 19.25 12.91 -14.94
N VAL A 212 18.24 12.28 -15.53
CA VAL A 212 17.23 13.00 -16.31
C VAL A 212 16.29 13.72 -15.35
N LEU A 213 16.06 15.01 -15.59
CA LEU A 213 15.04 15.78 -14.87
C LEU A 213 13.65 15.39 -15.36
N GLY A 214 12.72 15.26 -14.41
CA GLY A 214 11.31 15.06 -14.72
C GLY A 214 10.73 16.26 -15.49
N PRO A 215 9.60 16.07 -16.18
CA PRO A 215 8.91 17.20 -16.80
C PRO A 215 8.60 18.27 -15.76
N LEU A 216 8.71 19.54 -16.17
CA LEU A 216 8.30 20.66 -15.32
C LEU A 216 6.85 20.46 -14.85
N PRO A 217 6.54 20.80 -13.60
CA PRO A 217 5.17 20.72 -13.09
C PRO A 217 4.22 21.51 -13.99
N THR A 218 3.15 20.86 -14.47
CA THR A 218 2.16 21.48 -15.38
C THR A 218 1.03 22.17 -14.62
N ASP A 219 1.07 22.14 -13.30
CA ASP A 219 0.11 22.77 -12.39
C ASP A 219 0.50 24.20 -12.01
N ILE A 220 1.59 24.74 -12.57
CA ILE A 220 1.98 26.14 -12.41
C ILE A 220 0.99 27.00 -13.21
N ALA A 221 -0.01 27.54 -12.52
CA ALA A 221 -0.97 28.48 -13.09
C ALA A 221 -0.29 29.81 -13.46
N ALA A 222 -0.75 30.44 -14.54
CA ALA A 222 -0.32 31.79 -14.89
C ALA A 222 -0.59 32.76 -13.72
N GLN A 223 0.46 33.38 -13.20
CA GLN A 223 0.34 34.38 -12.16
C GLN A 223 -0.35 35.63 -12.74
N ARG A 224 -1.42 36.10 -12.10
CA ARG A 224 -2.06 37.36 -12.45
C ARG A 224 -1.16 38.51 -12.00
N PHE A 225 -0.48 39.13 -12.94
CA PHE A 225 0.24 40.39 -12.69
C PHE A 225 -0.67 41.57 -13.03
N VAL A 226 -0.76 42.53 -12.10
CA VAL A 226 -1.37 43.84 -12.34
C VAL A 226 -0.23 44.81 -12.54
N THR A 227 -0.06 45.37 -13.74
CA THR A 227 0.95 46.40 -14.01
C THR A 227 0.41 47.78 -13.64
N ALA A 228 1.26 48.61 -13.05
CA ALA A 228 0.99 50.04 -12.94
C ALA A 228 1.28 50.75 -14.28
N PRO A 229 0.75 51.97 -14.51
CA PRO A 229 1.08 52.75 -15.71
C PRO A 229 2.59 52.97 -15.84
N GLY A 230 3.17 52.55 -16.97
CA GLY A 230 4.61 52.66 -17.26
C GLY A 230 5.45 51.43 -16.91
N GLU A 231 4.87 50.40 -16.28
CA GLU A 231 5.56 49.14 -16.00
C GLU A 231 5.41 48.15 -17.16
N THR A 232 6.52 47.50 -17.54
CA THR A 232 6.53 46.41 -18.51
C THR A 232 6.86 45.11 -17.78
N VAL A 233 5.93 44.15 -17.82
CA VAL A 233 6.15 42.81 -17.26
C VAL A 233 6.49 41.84 -18.38
N LEU A 234 7.64 41.19 -18.25
CA LEU A 234 8.05 40.04 -19.06
C LEU A 234 7.52 38.77 -18.39
N GLY A 235 6.42 38.24 -18.93
CA GLY A 235 5.84 36.97 -18.49
C GLY A 235 5.88 35.92 -19.60
N PHE A 236 6.08 34.65 -19.22
CA PHE A 236 5.89 33.51 -20.11
C PHE A 236 4.44 33.03 -19.96
N THR A 237 3.61 33.23 -20.98
CA THR A 237 2.20 32.77 -20.98
C THR A 237 1.95 31.81 -22.13
N ASP A 238 1.23 30.73 -21.86
CA ASP A 238 0.68 29.85 -22.90
C ASP A 238 -0.39 30.61 -23.73
N PRO A 239 -0.48 30.41 -25.06
CA PRO A 239 -1.42 31.09 -25.94
C PRO A 239 -2.90 30.85 -25.63
N THR A 240 -3.23 29.81 -24.86
CA THR A 240 -4.60 29.42 -24.47
C THR A 240 -5.01 29.88 -23.06
N GLY A 241 -4.04 30.22 -22.20
CA GLY A 241 -4.27 30.54 -20.79
C GLY A 241 -4.59 32.00 -20.47
N VAL A 242 -4.33 32.96 -21.39
CA VAL A 242 -4.53 34.39 -21.12
C VAL A 242 -5.07 35.12 -22.36
N GLN A 243 -6.14 35.91 -22.19
CA GLN A 243 -6.56 36.89 -23.20
C GLN A 243 -5.49 37.99 -23.29
N ARG A 244 -4.66 37.93 -24.33
CA ARG A 244 -3.68 38.99 -24.62
C ARG A 244 -4.43 40.31 -24.83
N THR A 245 -4.21 41.28 -23.95
CA THR A 245 -4.74 42.64 -24.10
C THR A 245 -3.79 43.58 -24.84
N LEU A 246 -2.59 43.11 -25.21
CA LEU A 246 -1.63 43.84 -26.04
C LEU A 246 -1.10 42.92 -27.16
N PRO A 247 -0.95 43.44 -28.40
CA PRO A 247 -0.48 42.69 -29.56
C PRO A 247 0.97 42.23 -29.45
#